data_AF-A0A7J9GTZ7-F1
#
_entry.id   AF-A0A7J9GTZ7-F1
#
_cell.length_a   1.000
_cell.length_b   1.000
_cell.length_c   1.000
_cell.angle_alpha   90.00
_cell.angle_beta   90.00
_cell.angle_gamma   90.00
#
_symmetry.space_group_name_H-M   'P 1'
#
loop_
_entity.id
_entity.type
_entity.pdbx_description
1 polymer ?
#
loop_
_entity_poly.entity_id
_entity_poly.type
_entity_poly.pdbx_seq_one_letter_code
_entity_poly.pdbx_strand_id
1 'polypeptide(L)'
;HGEKAPNVVYKGKLENQRWIAVKRFNRSAWPDARQFLEEARAVGQLRNHRLANLLGCCCEGDERLLVAEFMTNDTLAKHLFHCKFMFGSLASAIVFGEAQPMKWAMRLRVALHLAEALEYCTSKGRALYHDLNAYRIVFDDEGNPRLSCFGLMKNSRDGKSYSTNLAFTPPEYLRTGRVTPESVIYSFGTLLLDLLSGKHIPPSHALDLIRDRNIQMLTDSCLEGQFSNDDGTELVRLASRCLQYEPRERPNPKSLVSAIIPLQRDA
;
A
#
# COMPACT_ATOMS: atom_id res chain seq x y z
N HIS A 1 -4.82 -13.73 -4.52
CA HIS A 1 -4.81 -14.16 -5.92
C HIS A 1 -4.78 -15.70 -6.10
N GLY A 2 -5.28 -16.52 -5.16
CA GLY A 2 -5.25 -17.99 -5.28
C GLY A 2 -3.84 -18.61 -5.18
N GLU A 3 -3.75 -19.94 -5.14
CA GLU A 3 -2.50 -20.69 -4.90
C GLU A 3 -1.48 -20.63 -6.05
N LYS A 4 -1.89 -20.21 -7.25
CA LYS A 4 -1.00 -20.12 -8.43
C LYS A 4 -0.39 -18.73 -8.65
N ALA A 5 -0.68 -17.76 -7.78
CA ALA A 5 -0.13 -16.43 -7.92
C ALA A 5 1.31 -16.35 -7.41
N PRO A 6 2.16 -15.49 -7.99
CA PRO A 6 3.53 -15.28 -7.50
C PRO A 6 3.59 -14.69 -6.06
N ASN A 7 2.45 -14.23 -5.54
CA ASN A 7 2.30 -13.68 -4.19
C ASN A 7 1.19 -14.44 -3.44
N VAL A 8 1.56 -15.52 -2.74
CA VAL A 8 0.65 -16.24 -1.83
C VAL A 8 1.02 -15.93 -0.39
N VAL A 9 0.03 -15.48 0.38
CA VAL A 9 0.18 -15.19 1.82
C VAL A 9 -0.85 -16.01 2.58
N TYR A 10 -0.38 -16.79 3.54
CA TYR A 10 -1.18 -17.65 4.40
C TYR A 10 -1.34 -17.03 5.77
N LYS A 11 -2.49 -17.25 6.41
CA LYS A 11 -2.69 -17.02 7.84
C LYS A 11 -2.19 -18.25 8.59
N GLY A 12 -1.40 -18.05 9.65
CA GLY A 12 -0.92 -19.11 10.52
C GLY A 12 -1.03 -18.73 12.00
N LYS A 13 -0.96 -19.73 12.88
CA LYS A 13 -0.89 -19.55 14.33
C LYS A 13 0.29 -20.35 14.86
N LEU A 14 1.20 -19.69 15.58
CA LEU A 14 2.31 -20.35 16.24
C LEU A 14 1.84 -21.07 17.52
N GLU A 15 2.66 -21.97 18.05
CA GLU A 15 2.36 -22.72 19.29
C GLU A 15 2.10 -21.80 20.49
N ASN A 16 2.84 -20.69 20.57
CA ASN A 16 2.64 -19.62 21.56
C ASN A 16 1.37 -18.77 21.31
N GLN A 17 0.45 -19.25 20.49
CA GLN A 17 -0.83 -18.64 20.13
C GLN A 17 -0.73 -17.34 19.32
N ARG A 18 0.47 -16.91 18.91
CA ARG A 18 0.65 -15.71 18.09
C ARG A 18 0.18 -15.96 16.65
N TRP A 19 -0.73 -15.11 16.16
CA TRP A 19 -1.12 -15.11 14.75
C TRP A 19 -0.03 -14.48 13.87
N ILE A 20 0.21 -15.09 12.71
CA ILE A 20 1.23 -14.69 11.75
C ILE A 20 0.69 -14.67 10.32
N ALA A 21 1.27 -13.82 9.48
CA ALA A 21 1.13 -13.87 8.04
C ALA A 21 2.39 -14.50 7.43
N VAL A 22 2.23 -15.52 6.59
CA VAL A 22 3.34 -16.25 5.98
C VAL A 22 3.29 -16.07 4.47
N LYS A 23 4.20 -15.26 3.92
CA LYS A 23 4.37 -15.15 2.46
C LYS A 23 5.26 -16.30 1.98
N ARG A 24 4.71 -17.14 1.11
CA ARG A 24 5.44 -18.23 0.45
C ARG A 24 5.85 -17.79 -0.94
N PHE A 25 7.15 -17.87 -1.22
CA PHE A 25 7.69 -17.58 -2.54
C PHE A 25 7.71 -18.85 -3.39
N ASN A 26 7.69 -18.70 -4.71
CA ASN A 26 7.96 -19.81 -5.61
C ASN A 26 9.40 -20.30 -5.44
N ARG A 27 9.64 -21.61 -5.61
CA ARG A 27 10.96 -22.24 -5.42
C ARG A 27 12.08 -21.56 -6.22
N SER A 28 11.78 -21.16 -7.46
CA SER A 28 12.74 -20.49 -8.34
C SER A 28 12.91 -18.99 -8.09
N ALA A 29 12.10 -18.38 -7.22
CA ALA A 29 12.11 -16.93 -7.04
C ALA A 29 13.39 -16.44 -6.33
N TRP A 30 13.86 -17.23 -5.36
CA TRP A 30 15.02 -16.95 -4.52
C TRP A 30 15.85 -18.24 -4.33
N PRO A 31 16.57 -18.69 -5.38
CA PRO A 31 17.27 -19.97 -5.35
C PRO A 31 18.38 -20.01 -4.29
N ASP A 32 19.14 -18.91 -4.17
CA ASP A 32 20.18 -18.78 -3.15
C ASP A 32 19.58 -18.44 -1.78
N ALA A 33 19.61 -19.41 -0.87
CA ALA A 33 19.11 -19.28 0.50
C ALA A 33 19.86 -18.20 1.30
N ARG A 34 21.17 -18.03 1.07
CA ARG A 34 21.98 -17.05 1.78
C ARG A 34 21.57 -15.64 1.41
N GLN A 35 21.40 -15.36 0.11
CA GLN A 35 20.93 -14.05 -0.35
C GLN A 35 19.51 -13.76 0.14
N PHE A 36 18.62 -14.76 0.12
CA PHE A 36 17.29 -14.62 0.69
C PHE A 36 17.33 -14.25 2.17
N LEU A 37 18.15 -14.96 2.97
CA LEU A 37 18.30 -14.70 4.40
C LEU A 37 18.90 -13.31 4.67
N GLU A 38 19.88 -12.88 3.87
CA GLU A 38 20.48 -11.54 3.98
C GLU A 38 19.43 -10.44 3.74
N GLU A 39 18.63 -10.54 2.66
CA GLU A 39 17.55 -9.59 2.38
C GLU A 39 16.43 -9.64 3.42
N ALA A 40 16.01 -10.84 3.83
CA ALA A 40 15.01 -11.03 4.88
C ALA A 40 15.47 -10.43 6.21
N ARG A 41 16.76 -10.62 6.57
CA ARG A 41 17.35 -10.04 7.78
C ARG A 41 17.40 -8.51 7.69
N ALA A 42 17.74 -7.95 6.53
CA ALA A 42 17.76 -6.49 6.32
C ALA A 42 16.37 -5.88 6.50
N VAL A 43 15.32 -6.48 5.91
CA VAL A 43 13.92 -6.08 6.16
C VAL A 43 13.53 -6.33 7.62
N GLY A 44 14.02 -7.41 8.22
CA GLY A 44 13.79 -7.78 9.61
C GLY A 44 14.36 -6.80 10.63
N GLN A 45 15.27 -5.90 10.25
CA GLN A 45 15.73 -4.83 11.15
C GLN A 45 14.73 -3.67 11.27
N LEU A 46 13.76 -3.56 10.35
CA LEU A 46 12.75 -2.50 10.39
C LEU A 46 11.70 -2.83 11.45
N ARG A 47 11.50 -1.91 12.39
CA ARG A 47 10.51 -1.97 13.46
C ARG A 47 9.83 -0.62 13.60
N ASN A 48 8.56 -0.56 13.19
CA ASN A 48 7.73 0.64 13.30
C ASN A 48 6.25 0.25 13.44
N HIS A 49 5.49 1.04 14.21
CA HIS A 49 4.06 0.82 14.44
C HIS A 49 3.21 1.05 13.18
N ARG A 50 3.73 1.75 12.16
CA ARG A 50 3.10 1.93 10.84
C ARG A 50 3.38 0.79 9.87
N LEU A 51 4.15 -0.23 10.28
CA LEU A 51 4.43 -1.42 9.48
C LEU A 51 3.76 -2.65 10.09
N ALA A 52 3.33 -3.58 9.22
CA ALA A 52 3.20 -4.97 9.63
C ALA A 52 4.59 -5.59 9.59
N ASN A 53 5.23 -5.69 10.76
CA ASN A 53 6.66 -5.92 10.85
C ASN A 53 7.03 -7.36 10.48
N LEU A 54 8.23 -7.52 9.91
CA LEU A 54 8.77 -8.85 9.58
C LEU A 54 9.33 -9.50 10.85
N LEU A 55 8.73 -10.61 11.26
CA LEU A 55 9.10 -11.37 12.46
C LEU A 55 10.29 -12.31 12.21
N GLY A 56 10.36 -12.89 11.02
CA GLY A 56 11.42 -13.81 10.64
C GLY A 56 11.24 -14.38 9.24
N CYS A 57 11.99 -15.42 8.95
CA CYS A 57 11.94 -16.12 7.67
C CYS A 57 12.25 -17.61 7.84
N CYS A 58 11.87 -18.41 6.85
CA CYS A 58 12.32 -19.79 6.72
C CYS A 58 12.97 -19.96 5.35
N CYS A 59 14.13 -20.63 5.34
CA CYS A 59 14.88 -20.99 4.14
C CYS A 59 15.33 -22.46 4.19
N GLU A 60 14.58 -23.32 4.88
CA GLU A 60 14.85 -24.75 4.98
C GLU A 60 14.49 -25.48 3.68
N GLY A 61 15.42 -26.31 3.19
CA GLY A 61 15.27 -26.98 1.90
C GLY A 61 14.99 -26.00 0.75
N ASP A 62 13.95 -26.30 -0.03
CA ASP A 62 13.52 -25.49 -1.17
C ASP A 62 12.49 -24.41 -0.81
N GLU A 63 12.10 -24.30 0.45
CA GLU A 63 11.12 -23.30 0.88
C GLU A 63 11.76 -21.94 1.11
N ARG A 64 11.04 -20.89 0.74
CA ARG A 64 11.42 -19.50 1.00
C ARG A 64 10.18 -18.80 1.54
N LEU A 65 10.17 -18.57 2.85
CA LEU A 65 9.03 -18.02 3.57
C LEU A 65 9.44 -16.74 4.30
N LEU A 66 8.60 -15.71 4.23
CA LEU A 66 8.67 -14.57 5.12
C LEU A 66 7.52 -14.63 6.12
N VAL A 67 7.82 -14.43 7.39
CA VAL A 67 6.85 -14.47 8.49
C VAL A 67 6.71 -13.07 9.06
N ALA A 68 5.51 -12.51 9.01
CA ALA A 68 5.19 -11.16 9.48
C ALA A 68 4.05 -11.17 10.50
N GLU A 69 3.85 -10.03 11.15
CA GLU A 69 2.68 -9.78 11.99
C GLU A 69 1.38 -9.98 11.20
N PHE A 70 0.43 -10.71 11.79
CA PHE A 70 -0.89 -10.88 11.20
C PHE A 70 -1.76 -9.65 11.49
N MET A 71 -2.39 -9.12 10.45
CA MET A 71 -3.31 -7.99 10.51
C MET A 71 -4.74 -8.51 10.38
N THR A 72 -5.55 -8.30 11.42
CA THR A 72 -6.84 -8.97 11.61
C THR A 72 -7.96 -8.32 10.81
N ASN A 73 -7.85 -7.03 10.51
CA ASN A 73 -8.90 -6.24 9.89
C ASN A 73 -8.69 -6.07 8.37
N ASP A 74 -8.22 -7.12 7.69
CA ASP A 74 -8.10 -7.18 6.21
C ASP A 74 -7.27 -6.03 5.58
N THR A 75 -7.53 -5.71 4.31
CA THR A 75 -6.76 -4.77 3.46
C THR A 75 -7.58 -3.54 3.10
N LEU A 76 -6.90 -2.45 2.70
CA LEU A 76 -7.55 -1.25 2.13
C LEU A 76 -8.39 -1.60 0.92
N ALA A 77 -7.91 -2.47 0.04
CA ALA A 77 -8.70 -2.90 -1.13
C ALA A 77 -10.07 -3.47 -0.74
N LYS A 78 -10.16 -4.24 0.34
CA LYS A 78 -11.44 -4.78 0.84
C LYS A 78 -12.36 -3.66 1.34
N HIS A 79 -11.83 -2.76 2.16
CA HIS A 79 -12.62 -1.70 2.79
C HIS A 79 -12.95 -0.52 1.87
N LEU A 80 -12.18 -0.32 0.81
CA LEU A 80 -12.35 0.78 -0.14
C LEU A 80 -13.19 0.35 -1.34
N PHE A 81 -12.89 -0.80 -1.94
CA PHE A 81 -13.53 -1.22 -3.20
C PHE A 81 -14.72 -2.16 -3.00
N HIS A 82 -14.75 -2.94 -1.92
CA HIS A 82 -15.75 -4.01 -1.73
C HIS A 82 -16.80 -3.72 -0.65
N CYS A 83 -16.73 -2.58 0.05
CA CYS A 83 -17.74 -2.23 1.08
C CYS A 83 -19.17 -2.05 0.54
N LYS A 84 -19.34 -1.81 -0.77
CA LYS A 84 -20.69 -1.71 -1.37
C LYS A 84 -21.46 -3.04 -1.45
N PHE A 85 -20.81 -4.18 -1.23
CA PHE A 85 -21.41 -5.51 -1.42
C PHE A 85 -21.42 -6.39 -0.16
N MET A 86 -20.85 -5.94 0.96
CA MET A 86 -20.70 -6.73 2.17
C MET A 86 -21.86 -6.50 3.15
N PHE A 87 -23.06 -6.98 2.81
CA PHE A 87 -24.08 -7.23 3.83
C PHE A 87 -23.61 -8.41 4.69
N GLY A 88 -23.22 -8.17 5.95
CA GLY A 88 -23.14 -9.23 6.97
C GLY A 88 -21.77 -9.59 7.58
N SER A 89 -20.69 -8.84 7.37
CA SER A 89 -19.42 -9.09 8.12
C SER A 89 -19.33 -8.26 9.40
N LEU A 90 -19.36 -8.94 10.56
CA LEU A 90 -19.28 -8.33 11.90
C LEU A 90 -18.00 -7.49 12.10
N ALA A 91 -16.89 -7.86 11.45
CA ALA A 91 -15.62 -7.12 11.53
C ALA A 91 -15.69 -5.75 10.82
N SER A 92 -16.45 -5.64 9.72
CA SER A 92 -16.70 -4.36 9.06
C SER A 92 -17.53 -3.43 9.93
N ALA A 93 -18.52 -3.98 10.67
CA ALA A 93 -19.40 -3.22 11.54
C ALA A 93 -18.68 -2.64 12.76
N ILE A 94 -17.73 -3.38 13.34
CA ILE A 94 -16.99 -2.95 14.53
C ILE A 94 -15.97 -1.85 14.22
N VAL A 95 -15.32 -1.88 13.04
CA VAL A 95 -14.29 -0.90 12.67
C VAL A 95 -14.88 0.30 11.92
N PHE A 96 -15.92 0.11 11.11
CA PHE A 96 -16.42 1.15 10.19
C PHE A 96 -17.91 1.51 10.36
N GLY A 97 -18.64 0.88 11.29
CA GLY A 97 -20.10 0.95 11.36
C GLY A 97 -20.77 0.08 10.28
N GLU A 98 -22.10 0.00 10.26
CA GLU A 98 -22.87 -0.68 9.18
C GLU A 98 -22.27 -0.41 7.81
N ALA A 99 -22.40 -1.34 6.84
CA ALA A 99 -21.74 -1.36 5.53
C ALA A 99 -21.74 0.01 4.79
N GLN A 100 -20.84 0.88 5.21
CA GLN A 100 -20.72 2.25 4.76
C GLN A 100 -19.40 2.40 4.02
N PRO A 101 -19.39 3.18 2.93
CA PRO A 101 -18.16 3.57 2.25
C PRO A 101 -17.15 4.15 3.25
N MET A 102 -15.86 3.87 3.06
CA MET A 102 -14.81 4.36 3.94
C MET A 102 -14.89 5.89 4.08
N LYS A 103 -15.06 6.37 5.32
CA LYS A 103 -15.17 7.79 5.67
C LYS A 103 -13.94 8.58 5.25
N TRP A 104 -14.12 9.86 4.89
CA TRP A 104 -13.04 10.76 4.47
C TRP A 104 -11.88 10.81 5.48
N ALA A 105 -12.17 10.97 6.76
CA ALA A 105 -11.16 11.02 7.82
C ALA A 105 -10.28 9.77 7.86
N MET A 106 -10.86 8.58 7.64
CA MET A 106 -10.09 7.33 7.57
C MET A 106 -9.22 7.28 6.30
N ARG A 107 -9.72 7.75 5.15
CA ARG A 107 -8.93 7.81 3.91
C ARG A 107 -7.69 8.68 4.08
N LEU A 108 -7.83 9.83 4.74
CA LEU A 108 -6.72 10.72 5.07
C LEU A 108 -5.76 10.12 6.11
N ARG A 109 -6.29 9.39 7.10
CA ARG A 109 -5.46 8.66 8.08
C ARG A 109 -4.61 7.59 7.39
N VAL A 110 -5.20 6.84 6.45
CA VAL A 110 -4.48 5.86 5.61
C VAL A 110 -3.34 6.53 4.84
N ALA A 111 -3.62 7.65 4.16
CA ALA A 111 -2.61 8.38 3.40
C ALA A 111 -1.44 8.85 4.30
N LEU A 112 -1.76 9.40 5.48
CA LEU A 112 -0.75 9.88 6.42
C LEU A 112 0.12 8.75 6.97
N HIS A 113 -0.51 7.71 7.53
CA HIS A 113 0.21 6.58 8.14
C HIS A 113 1.09 5.85 7.11
N LEU A 114 0.63 5.78 5.85
CA LEU A 114 1.44 5.24 4.77
C LEU A 114 2.63 6.15 4.44
N ALA A 115 2.44 7.47 4.37
CA ALA A 115 3.53 8.42 4.15
C ALA A 115 4.59 8.32 5.27
N GLU A 116 4.16 8.22 6.53
CA GLU A 116 5.04 8.00 7.69
C GLU A 116 5.78 6.66 7.60
N ALA A 117 5.11 5.58 7.17
CA ALA A 117 5.75 4.29 6.96
C ALA A 117 6.85 4.36 5.88
N LEU A 118 6.60 5.05 4.76
CA LEU A 118 7.56 5.23 3.68
C LEU A 118 8.74 6.13 4.10
N GLU A 119 8.48 7.19 4.86
CA GLU A 119 9.52 8.03 5.47
C GLU A 119 10.42 7.20 6.39
N TYR A 120 9.82 6.41 7.27
CA TYR A 120 10.55 5.51 8.15
C TYR A 120 11.42 4.52 7.36
N CYS A 121 10.84 3.81 6.37
CA CYS A 121 11.59 2.83 5.57
C CYS A 121 12.77 3.49 4.84
N THR A 122 12.56 4.69 4.29
CA THR A 122 13.60 5.49 3.62
C THR A 122 14.71 5.88 4.59
N SER A 123 14.37 6.32 5.81
CA SER A 123 15.34 6.68 6.86
C SER A 123 16.21 5.49 7.32
N LYS A 124 15.71 4.26 7.13
CA LYS A 124 16.41 3.01 7.43
C LYS A 124 17.13 2.41 6.21
N GLY A 125 17.26 3.16 5.12
CA GLY A 125 17.95 2.72 3.91
C GLY A 125 17.14 1.75 3.04
N ARG A 126 15.83 1.60 3.28
CA ARG A 126 14.92 0.76 2.47
C ARG A 126 13.90 1.64 1.75
N ALA A 127 14.40 2.48 0.84
CA ALA A 127 13.57 3.41 0.06
C ALA A 127 12.75 2.74 -1.06
N LEU A 128 13.01 1.46 -1.36
CA LEU A 128 12.32 0.73 -2.42
C LEU A 128 11.15 -0.07 -1.85
N TYR A 129 9.99 0.07 -2.49
CA TYR A 129 8.82 -0.76 -2.24
C TYR A 129 8.29 -1.28 -3.57
N HIS A 130 8.03 -2.58 -3.61
CA HIS A 130 7.62 -3.29 -4.81
C HIS A 130 6.11 -3.52 -4.79
N ASP A 131 5.44 -3.10 -5.88
CA ASP A 131 4.00 -3.32 -6.08
C ASP A 131 3.13 -2.70 -4.98
N LEU A 132 3.41 -1.43 -4.64
CA LEU A 132 2.60 -0.63 -3.70
C LEU A 132 1.22 -0.37 -4.31
N ASN A 133 0.16 -0.86 -3.65
CA ASN A 133 -1.24 -0.69 -4.03
C ASN A 133 -2.15 -0.97 -2.82
N ALA A 134 -3.48 -0.85 -2.99
CA ALA A 134 -4.44 -0.99 -1.89
C ALA A 134 -4.43 -2.37 -1.19
N TYR A 135 -3.87 -3.42 -1.79
CA TYR A 135 -3.72 -4.73 -1.13
C TYR A 135 -2.52 -4.79 -0.18
N ARG A 136 -1.63 -3.80 -0.22
CA ARG A 136 -0.43 -3.70 0.62
C ARG A 136 -0.65 -2.93 1.92
N ILE A 137 -1.75 -2.18 1.99
CA ILE A 137 -2.21 -1.54 3.22
C ILE A 137 -3.15 -2.51 3.92
N VAL A 138 -2.82 -2.82 5.17
CA VAL A 138 -3.48 -3.79 6.03
C VAL A 138 -3.85 -3.13 7.34
N PHE A 139 -4.91 -3.58 8.01
CA PHE A 139 -5.37 -2.97 9.26
C PHE A 139 -5.12 -3.90 10.44
N ASP A 140 -4.49 -3.34 11.48
CA ASP A 140 -4.31 -4.05 12.75
C ASP A 140 -5.63 -4.21 13.52
N ASP A 141 -5.55 -4.82 14.68
CA ASP A 141 -6.67 -5.11 15.58
C ASP A 141 -7.41 -3.86 16.08
N GLU A 142 -6.71 -2.73 16.21
CA GLU A 142 -7.28 -1.43 16.56
C GLU A 142 -7.88 -0.70 15.34
N GLY A 143 -7.77 -1.26 14.14
CA GLY A 143 -8.24 -0.63 12.90
C GLY A 143 -7.31 0.46 12.39
N ASN A 144 -6.05 0.50 12.85
CA ASN A 144 -5.05 1.41 12.32
C ASN A 144 -4.42 0.85 11.03
N PRO A 145 -4.28 1.67 9.97
CA PRO A 145 -3.64 1.24 8.74
C PRO A 145 -2.13 1.09 8.93
N ARG A 146 -1.60 -0.01 8.40
CA ARG A 146 -0.18 -0.36 8.38
C ARG A 146 0.25 -0.80 6.98
N LEU A 147 1.50 -0.52 6.63
CA LEU A 147 2.11 -0.98 5.38
C LEU A 147 2.71 -2.38 5.57
N SER A 148 2.37 -3.31 4.68
CA SER A 148 2.93 -4.66 4.69
C SER A 148 4.44 -4.64 4.43
N CYS A 149 5.24 -5.31 5.27
CA CYS A 149 6.69 -5.41 5.04
C CYS A 149 7.05 -6.24 3.80
N PHE A 150 6.14 -7.07 3.28
CA PHE A 150 6.45 -8.00 2.18
C PHE A 150 6.80 -7.32 0.86
N GLY A 151 6.37 -6.07 0.64
CA GLY A 151 6.76 -5.30 -0.54
C GLY A 151 8.14 -4.65 -0.43
N LEU A 152 8.78 -4.68 0.74
CA LEU A 152 10.17 -4.21 0.92
C LEU A 152 11.20 -5.19 0.36
N MET A 153 10.77 -6.38 -0.08
CA MET A 153 11.58 -7.40 -0.72
C MET A 153 10.93 -7.81 -2.06
N LYS A 154 11.74 -7.96 -3.10
CA LYS A 154 11.24 -8.36 -4.43
C LYS A 154 10.60 -9.75 -4.39
N ASN A 155 9.59 -9.95 -5.24
CA ASN A 155 8.92 -11.25 -5.39
C ASN A 155 9.82 -12.32 -6.02
N SER A 156 10.89 -11.92 -6.69
CA SER A 156 11.98 -12.78 -7.16
C SER A 156 13.22 -11.90 -7.34
N ARG A 157 14.42 -12.50 -7.20
CA ARG A 157 15.71 -11.83 -7.40
C ARG A 157 15.80 -11.13 -8.76
N ASP A 158 15.48 -11.88 -9.82
CA ASP A 158 15.57 -11.43 -11.23
C ASP A 158 14.19 -11.07 -11.81
N GLY A 159 13.13 -11.24 -11.03
CA GLY A 159 11.77 -11.00 -11.45
C GLY A 159 11.37 -9.52 -11.50
N LYS A 160 10.26 -9.26 -12.20
CA LYS A 160 9.64 -7.93 -12.26
C LYS A 160 9.14 -7.50 -10.87
N SER A 161 9.36 -6.24 -10.54
CA SER A 161 8.93 -5.65 -9.27
C SER A 161 7.44 -5.30 -9.25
N TYR A 162 6.82 -5.10 -10.41
CA TYR A 162 5.39 -4.90 -10.54
C TYR A 162 4.74 -6.19 -11.03
N SER A 163 3.83 -6.73 -10.20
CA SER A 163 2.90 -7.81 -10.60
C SER A 163 1.57 -7.27 -11.14
N THR A 164 1.41 -5.94 -11.10
CA THR A 164 0.20 -5.18 -11.45
C THR A 164 0.13 -4.84 -12.94
N ASN A 165 -1.06 -4.37 -13.34
CA ASN A 165 -1.32 -3.85 -14.68
C ASN A 165 -0.36 -2.68 -14.98
N LEU A 166 0.27 -2.72 -16.16
CA LEU A 166 1.24 -1.71 -16.63
C LEU A 166 0.64 -0.30 -16.65
N ALA A 167 -0.68 -0.16 -16.72
CA ALA A 167 -1.38 1.12 -16.63
C ALA A 167 -1.07 1.93 -15.36
N PHE A 168 -0.69 1.27 -14.26
CA PHE A 168 -0.41 1.91 -12.96
C PHE A 168 1.10 2.02 -12.67
N THR A 169 1.92 1.57 -13.60
CA THR A 169 3.37 1.47 -13.41
C THR A 169 4.02 2.81 -13.75
N PRO A 170 5.03 3.27 -12.96
CA PRO A 170 5.70 4.53 -13.23
C PRO A 170 6.36 4.54 -14.63
N PRO A 171 6.33 5.66 -15.36
CA PRO A 171 6.83 5.72 -16.74
C PRO A 171 8.29 5.29 -16.88
N GLU A 172 9.14 5.62 -15.91
CA GLU A 172 10.55 5.22 -15.92
C GLU A 172 10.76 3.73 -15.73
N TYR A 173 9.85 3.03 -15.05
CA TYR A 173 9.91 1.58 -14.91
C TYR A 173 9.62 0.89 -16.23
N LEU A 174 8.68 1.40 -17.03
CA LEU A 174 8.39 0.87 -18.38
C LEU A 174 9.62 0.92 -19.29
N ARG A 175 10.47 1.94 -19.11
CA ARG A 175 11.70 2.12 -19.88
C ARG A 175 12.88 1.31 -19.34
N THR A 176 13.03 1.21 -18.02
CA THR A 176 14.26 0.70 -17.39
C THR A 176 14.11 -0.66 -16.72
N GLY A 177 12.88 -1.08 -16.41
CA GLY A 177 12.56 -2.26 -15.60
C GLY A 177 12.99 -2.15 -14.13
N ARG A 178 13.41 -0.97 -13.67
CA ARG A 178 13.97 -0.75 -12.32
C ARG A 178 13.06 0.15 -11.49
N VAL A 179 12.88 -0.22 -10.22
CA VAL A 179 12.19 0.60 -9.22
C VAL A 179 13.20 1.56 -8.60
N THR A 180 12.83 2.83 -8.51
CA THR A 180 13.57 3.86 -7.77
C THR A 180 12.75 4.36 -6.58
N PRO A 181 13.33 5.13 -5.64
CA PRO A 181 12.55 5.77 -4.58
C PRO A 181 11.38 6.60 -5.13
N GLU A 182 11.59 7.30 -6.24
CA GLU A 182 10.59 8.13 -6.90
C GLU A 182 9.48 7.30 -7.57
N SER A 183 9.77 6.06 -7.98
CA SER A 183 8.76 5.10 -8.47
C SER A 183 7.77 4.72 -7.35
N VAL A 184 8.23 4.67 -6.10
CA VAL A 184 7.37 4.42 -4.93
C VAL A 184 6.44 5.61 -4.70
N ILE A 185 6.93 6.84 -4.85
CA ILE A 185 6.12 8.06 -4.75
C ILE A 185 5.04 8.10 -5.84
N TYR A 186 5.36 7.70 -7.07
CA TYR A 186 4.35 7.56 -8.12
C TYR A 186 3.25 6.57 -7.73
N SER A 187 3.64 5.42 -7.18
CA SER A 187 2.70 4.39 -6.69
C SER A 187 1.88 4.88 -5.47
N PHE A 188 2.43 5.77 -4.66
CA PHE A 188 1.68 6.50 -3.63
C PHE A 188 0.63 7.44 -4.26
N GLY A 189 0.98 8.11 -5.35
CA GLY A 189 0.04 8.91 -6.14
C GLY A 189 -1.15 8.10 -6.66
N THR A 190 -0.92 6.88 -7.14
CA THR A 190 -2.03 5.99 -7.57
C THR A 190 -2.93 5.61 -6.39
N LEU A 191 -2.36 5.41 -5.19
CA LEU A 191 -3.14 5.18 -3.98
C LEU A 191 -3.96 6.40 -3.54
N LEU A 192 -3.46 7.62 -3.74
CA LEU A 192 -4.25 8.83 -3.51
C LEU A 192 -5.46 8.88 -4.46
N LEU A 193 -5.30 8.47 -5.72
CA LEU A 193 -6.41 8.34 -6.66
C LEU A 193 -7.42 7.27 -6.21
N ASP A 194 -6.95 6.12 -5.72
CA ASP A 194 -7.82 5.09 -5.15
C ASP A 194 -8.65 5.67 -3.99
N LEU A 195 -8.02 6.39 -3.06
CA LEU A 195 -8.67 7.01 -1.91
C LEU A 195 -9.65 8.12 -2.32
N LEU A 196 -9.32 8.94 -3.32
CA LEU A 196 -10.21 9.99 -3.81
C LEU A 196 -11.46 9.40 -4.49
N SER A 197 -11.29 8.37 -5.30
CA SER A 197 -12.33 7.87 -6.20
C SER A 197 -13.12 6.66 -5.68
N GLY A 198 -12.59 5.97 -4.66
CA GLY A 198 -13.13 4.68 -4.21
C GLY A 198 -13.03 3.58 -5.26
N LYS A 199 -12.18 3.75 -6.29
CA LYS A 199 -12.01 2.85 -7.44
C LYS A 199 -10.54 2.77 -7.83
N HIS A 200 -10.15 1.66 -8.47
CA HIS A 200 -8.79 1.54 -9.01
C HIS A 200 -8.70 2.14 -10.42
N ILE A 201 -8.55 3.47 -10.50
CA ILE A 201 -8.59 4.24 -11.75
C ILE A 201 -7.18 4.38 -12.36
N PRO A 202 -6.98 4.05 -13.65
CA PRO A 202 -5.72 4.28 -14.33
C PRO A 202 -5.27 5.76 -14.23
N PRO A 203 -4.01 6.05 -13.87
CA PRO A 203 -3.50 7.41 -13.73
C PRO A 203 -3.69 8.29 -14.96
N SER A 204 -3.58 7.73 -16.18
CA SER A 204 -3.83 8.48 -17.42
C SER A 204 -5.25 9.06 -17.45
N HIS A 205 -6.25 8.24 -17.14
CA HIS A 205 -7.65 8.67 -17.11
C HIS A 205 -7.91 9.69 -16.01
N ALA A 206 -7.34 9.48 -14.81
CA ALA A 206 -7.47 10.42 -13.71
C ALA A 206 -6.82 11.78 -14.01
N LEU A 207 -5.64 11.79 -14.64
CA LEU A 207 -4.95 13.03 -15.02
C LEU A 207 -5.73 13.83 -16.06
N ASP A 208 -6.45 13.17 -16.97
CA ASP A 208 -7.34 13.85 -17.92
C ASP A 208 -8.52 14.51 -17.19
N LEU A 209 -9.17 13.81 -16.25
CA LEU A 209 -10.24 14.38 -15.41
C LEU A 209 -9.75 15.58 -14.59
N ILE A 210 -8.53 15.52 -14.05
CA ILE A 210 -7.92 16.62 -13.29
C ILE A 210 -7.66 17.82 -14.19
N ARG A 211 -7.15 17.60 -15.41
CA ARG A 211 -6.87 18.65 -16.40
C ARG A 211 -8.13 19.37 -16.83
N ASP A 212 -9.22 18.63 -17.03
CA ASP A 212 -10.53 19.14 -17.41
C ASP A 212 -11.28 19.79 -16.23
N ARG A 213 -10.64 19.89 -15.05
CA ARG A 213 -11.20 20.39 -13.79
C ARG A 213 -12.47 19.65 -13.36
N ASN A 214 -12.62 18.40 -13.79
CA ASN A 214 -13.78 17.58 -13.50
C ASN A 214 -13.56 16.74 -12.23
N ILE A 215 -13.27 17.43 -11.13
CA ILE A 215 -12.97 16.80 -9.83
C ILE A 215 -14.18 16.00 -9.32
N GLN A 216 -15.39 16.46 -9.62
CA GLN A 216 -16.64 15.78 -9.22
C GLN A 216 -16.73 14.35 -9.79
N MET A 217 -16.30 14.12 -11.04
CA MET A 217 -16.28 12.77 -11.62
C MET A 217 -15.13 11.91 -11.08
N LEU A 218 -14.06 12.52 -10.57
CA LEU A 218 -12.94 11.81 -9.95
C LEU A 218 -13.27 11.38 -8.52
N THR A 219 -13.98 12.22 -7.75
CA THR A 219 -14.28 11.97 -6.34
C THR A 219 -15.38 10.93 -6.17
N ASP A 220 -15.23 10.07 -5.16
CA ASP A 220 -16.25 9.12 -4.76
C ASP A 220 -17.52 9.86 -4.31
N SER A 221 -18.64 9.59 -4.97
CA SER A 221 -19.93 10.19 -4.64
C SER A 221 -20.35 9.91 -3.18
N CYS A 222 -19.83 8.85 -2.57
CA CYS A 222 -20.08 8.53 -1.18
C CYS A 222 -19.37 9.46 -0.17
N LEU A 223 -18.47 10.33 -0.64
CA LEU A 223 -17.79 11.33 0.18
C LEU A 223 -18.45 12.73 0.12
N GLU A 224 -19.58 12.85 -0.59
CA GLU A 224 -20.30 14.12 -0.68
C GLU A 224 -20.64 14.67 0.71
N GLY A 225 -20.27 15.93 0.96
CA GLY A 225 -20.43 16.59 2.25
C GLY A 225 -19.43 16.21 3.36
N GLN A 226 -18.47 15.29 3.11
CA GLN A 226 -17.49 14.87 4.11
C GLN A 226 -16.17 15.67 4.10
N PHE A 227 -15.93 16.49 3.08
CA PHE A 227 -14.71 17.29 2.93
C PHE A 227 -15.01 18.64 2.26
N SER A 228 -14.17 19.64 2.51
CA SER A 228 -14.28 20.93 1.85
C SER A 228 -13.70 20.87 0.44
N ASN A 229 -14.18 21.73 -0.47
CA ASN A 229 -13.61 21.81 -1.83
C ASN A 229 -12.10 22.08 -1.80
N ASP A 230 -11.62 22.83 -0.81
CA ASP A 230 -10.20 23.14 -0.64
C ASP A 230 -9.40 21.89 -0.26
N ASP A 231 -9.86 21.10 0.73
CA ASP A 231 -9.16 19.86 1.15
C ASP A 231 -9.08 18.84 0.01
N GLY A 232 -10.19 18.68 -0.72
CA GLY A 232 -10.25 17.78 -1.87
C GLY A 232 -9.29 18.23 -2.97
N THR A 233 -9.25 19.54 -3.24
CA THR A 233 -8.33 20.14 -4.21
C THR A 233 -6.88 19.94 -3.79
N GLU A 234 -6.55 20.11 -2.52
CA GLU A 234 -5.19 19.89 -2.01
C GLU A 234 -4.75 18.41 -2.15
N LEU A 235 -5.63 17.46 -1.86
CA LEU A 235 -5.29 16.05 -2.05
C LEU A 235 -5.13 15.68 -3.54
N VAL A 236 -5.95 16.25 -4.42
CA VAL A 236 -5.80 16.13 -5.88
C VAL A 236 -4.49 16.75 -6.37
N ARG A 237 -4.10 17.92 -5.85
CA ARG A 237 -2.81 18.55 -6.15
C ARG A 237 -1.64 17.67 -5.70
N LEU A 238 -1.73 17.08 -4.50
CA LEU A 238 -0.72 16.15 -4.01
C LEU A 238 -0.60 14.91 -4.89
N ALA A 239 -1.73 14.30 -5.29
CA ALA A 239 -1.75 13.17 -6.22
C ALA A 239 -1.10 13.55 -7.56
N SER A 240 -1.43 14.73 -8.10
CA SER A 240 -0.85 15.26 -9.34
C SER A 240 0.68 15.47 -9.25
N ARG A 241 1.19 15.91 -8.09
CA ARG A 241 2.64 16.02 -7.84
C ARG A 241 3.32 14.66 -7.74
N CYS A 242 2.66 13.67 -7.12
CA CYS A 242 3.19 12.31 -7.03
C CYS A 242 3.26 11.64 -8.42
N LEU A 243 2.30 11.94 -9.28
CA LEU A 243 2.14 11.34 -10.62
C LEU A 243 2.89 12.10 -11.72
N GLN A 244 3.78 13.03 -11.38
CA GLN A 244 4.60 13.72 -12.37
C GLN A 244 5.41 12.74 -13.21
N TYR A 245 5.51 13.02 -14.50
CA TYR A 245 6.26 12.19 -15.44
C TYR A 245 7.74 12.17 -15.04
N GLU A 246 8.32 13.33 -14.78
CA GLU A 246 9.70 13.49 -14.33
C GLU A 246 9.86 13.06 -12.86
N PRO A 247 10.65 11.99 -12.57
CA PRO A 247 10.78 11.47 -11.20
C PRO A 247 11.27 12.50 -10.19
N ARG A 248 12.15 13.42 -10.61
CA ARG A 248 12.74 14.48 -9.79
C ARG A 248 11.75 15.55 -9.31
N GLU A 249 10.58 15.66 -9.95
CA GLU A 249 9.55 16.65 -9.58
C GLU A 249 8.59 16.09 -8.52
N ARG A 250 8.67 14.77 -8.25
CA ARG A 250 7.82 14.10 -7.26
C ARG A 250 8.30 14.46 -5.85
N PRO A 251 7.37 14.60 -4.88
CA PRO A 251 7.72 14.90 -3.50
C PRO A 251 8.49 13.75 -2.83
N ASN A 252 9.37 14.05 -1.88
CA ASN A 252 9.94 13.04 -1.00
C ASN A 252 8.95 12.63 0.12
N PRO A 253 9.16 11.50 0.82
CA PRO A 253 8.23 11.04 1.86
C PRO A 253 7.95 12.07 2.96
N LYS A 254 8.97 12.81 3.41
CA LYS A 254 8.80 13.88 4.40
C LYS A 254 7.85 14.97 3.91
N SER A 255 7.93 15.33 2.63
CA SER A 255 7.03 16.30 2.00
C SER A 255 5.60 15.77 1.88
N LEU A 256 5.41 14.45 1.68
CA LEU A 256 4.09 13.82 1.71
C LEU A 256 3.46 13.98 3.09
N VAL A 257 4.19 13.64 4.15
CA VAL A 257 3.73 13.77 5.54
C VAL A 257 3.33 15.22 5.83
N SER A 258 4.19 16.19 5.52
CA SER A 258 3.90 17.62 5.75
C SER A 258 2.69 18.12 4.95
N ALA A 259 2.44 17.59 3.75
CA ALA A 259 1.28 17.98 2.94
C ALA A 259 -0.04 17.38 3.44
N ILE A 260 -0.01 16.21 4.09
CA ILE A 260 -1.21 15.48 4.53
C ILE A 260 -1.63 15.87 5.95
N ILE A 261 -0.69 16.27 6.82
CA ILE A 261 -0.98 16.69 8.20
C ILE A 261 -2.10 17.75 8.28
N PRO A 262 -2.07 18.86 7.52
CA PRO A 262 -3.09 19.90 7.61
C PRO A 262 -4.49 19.44 7.17
N LEU A 263 -4.55 18.36 6.38
CA LEU A 263 -5.81 17.81 5.87
C LEU A 263 -6.48 16.91 6.90
N GLN A 264 -5.75 16.42 7.92
CA GLN A 264 -6.30 15.52 8.92
C GLN A 264 -7.53 16.12 9.59
N ARG A 265 -8.48 15.24 9.90
CA ARG A 265 -9.70 15.55 10.62
C ARG A 265 -9.71 14.68 11.86
N ASP A 266 -10.02 15.28 13.01
CA ASP A 266 -10.29 14.51 14.21
C ASP A 266 -11.49 13.60 13.93
N ALA A 267 -11.33 12.31 14.26
CA ALA A 267 -12.33 11.28 14.01
C ALA A 267 -13.32 11.18 15.17
#